data_AF-A1VPL2-F1
#
_entry.id   AF-A1VPL2-F1
#
_cell.length_a   1.000
_cell.length_b   1.000
_cell.length_c   1.000
_cell.angle_alpha   90.00
_cell.angle_beta   90.00
_cell.angle_gamma   90.00
#
_symmetry.space_group_name_H-M   'P 1'
#
loop_
_entity.id
_entity.type
_entity.pdbx_description
1 polymer ?
#
loop_
_entity_poly.entity_id
_entity_poly.type
_entity_poly.pdbx_seq_one_letter_code
_entity_poly.pdbx_strand_id
1 'polypeptide(L)'
;MNRTDADYLAVDLFQGDESELTCRSVKMVTTRKEHPCHAFADSASCTIPAGARARHERARVDGSFWGSYYSCLPCLDRTIAGDFEDEDEGDIEPSAEYEARSRLSEKQKTES
;
A
#
# COMPACT_ATOMS: atom_id res chain seq x y z
N MET A 1 -17.01 11.60 1.24
CA MET A 1 -18.16 10.80 0.80
C MET A 1 -18.69 9.98 1.98
N ASN A 2 -20.00 9.85 2.17
CA ASN A 2 -20.56 8.88 3.13
C ASN A 2 -20.65 7.52 2.44
N ARG A 3 -19.66 6.64 2.65
CA ARG A 3 -19.72 5.24 2.18
C ARG A 3 -20.41 4.35 3.21
N THR A 4 -20.97 3.24 2.75
CA THR A 4 -21.61 2.26 3.63
C THR A 4 -20.57 1.29 4.19
N ASP A 5 -20.89 0.63 5.30
CA ASP A 5 -20.05 -0.45 5.84
C ASP A 5 -19.82 -1.56 4.81
N ALA A 6 -20.83 -1.87 3.99
CA ALA A 6 -20.72 -2.89 2.96
C ALA A 6 -19.64 -2.53 1.93
N ASP A 7 -19.56 -1.25 1.54
CA ASP A 7 -18.52 -0.75 0.63
C ASP A 7 -17.13 -0.98 1.24
N TYR A 8 -16.93 -0.63 2.51
CA TYR A 8 -15.65 -0.82 3.19
C TYR A 8 -15.25 -2.30 3.32
N LEU A 9 -16.22 -3.20 3.50
CA LEU A 9 -15.96 -4.64 3.64
C LEU A 9 -15.65 -5.32 2.31
N ALA A 10 -16.23 -4.83 1.22
CA ALA A 10 -16.06 -5.39 -0.13
C ALA A 10 -14.70 -5.06 -0.76
N VAL A 11 -13.99 -4.05 -0.24
CA VAL A 11 -12.65 -3.69 -0.73
C VAL A 11 -11.67 -4.83 -0.51
N ASP A 12 -11.03 -5.23 -1.60
CA ASP A 12 -9.83 -6.06 -1.55
C ASP A 12 -8.60 -5.16 -1.52
N LEU A 13 -8.02 -5.00 -0.32
CA LEU A 13 -6.85 -4.14 -0.15
C LEU A 13 -5.64 -4.73 -0.86
N PHE A 14 -5.45 -6.05 -0.85
CA PHE A 14 -4.25 -6.69 -1.36
C PHE A 14 -4.32 -7.02 -2.86
N GLN A 15 -5.37 -6.58 -3.56
CA GLN A 15 -5.51 -6.73 -5.01
C GLN A 15 -5.22 -8.16 -5.52
N GLY A 16 -5.67 -9.18 -4.79
CA GLY A 16 -5.41 -10.57 -5.15
C GLY A 16 -3.97 -11.06 -4.96
N ASP A 17 -3.24 -10.52 -3.96
CA ASP A 17 -1.95 -11.04 -3.49
C ASP A 17 -1.94 -12.58 -3.44
N GLU A 18 -0.81 -13.17 -3.86
CA GLU A 18 -0.74 -14.60 -4.24
C GLU A 18 -0.95 -15.59 -3.08
N SER A 19 -1.03 -15.11 -1.84
CA SER A 19 -1.25 -15.94 -0.67
C SER A 19 -2.66 -16.55 -0.59
N GLU A 20 -2.75 -17.82 -0.20
CA GLU A 20 -4.03 -18.48 0.05
C GLU A 20 -4.60 -18.03 1.39
N LEU A 21 -5.71 -17.27 1.34
CA LEU A 21 -6.43 -16.82 2.53
C LEU A 21 -7.56 -17.77 2.91
N THR A 22 -7.34 -18.57 3.96
CA THR A 22 -8.36 -19.42 4.56
C THR A 22 -8.92 -18.79 5.85
N CYS A 23 -10.15 -19.16 6.25
CA CYS A 23 -10.79 -18.65 7.46
C CYS A 23 -10.86 -17.10 7.54
N ARG A 24 -11.02 -16.44 6.39
CA ARG A 24 -11.06 -14.97 6.27
C ARG A 24 -12.30 -14.41 6.97
N SER A 25 -12.08 -13.41 7.83
CA SER A 25 -13.13 -12.65 8.48
C SER A 25 -12.82 -11.16 8.39
N VAL A 26 -13.72 -10.41 7.75
CA VAL A 26 -13.64 -8.96 7.59
C VAL A 26 -14.84 -8.34 8.30
N LYS A 27 -14.60 -7.34 9.15
CA LYS A 27 -15.67 -6.66 9.87
C LYS A 27 -15.33 -5.21 10.21
N MET A 28 -16.35 -4.39 10.34
CA MET A 28 -16.25 -3.06 10.93
C MET A 28 -16.27 -3.17 12.46
N VAL A 29 -15.32 -2.52 13.12
CA VAL A 29 -15.19 -2.55 14.58
C VAL A 29 -14.95 -1.15 15.13
N THR A 30 -15.29 -0.96 16.39
CA THR A 30 -14.82 0.18 17.19
C THR A 30 -13.58 -0.25 17.96
N THR A 31 -12.47 0.46 17.80
CA THR A 31 -11.21 0.17 18.48
C THR A 31 -11.33 0.42 19.98
N ARG A 32 -10.67 -0.41 20.78
CA ARG A 32 -10.62 -0.24 22.26
C ARG A 32 -9.33 0.42 22.75
N LYS A 33 -8.31 0.41 21.90
CA LYS A 33 -6.99 1.00 22.12
C LYS A 33 -6.48 1.55 20.80
N GLU A 34 -5.37 2.27 20.84
CA GLU A 34 -4.71 2.72 19.62
C GLU A 34 -4.15 1.54 18.82
N HIS A 35 -4.29 1.59 17.50
CA HIS A 35 -3.77 0.58 16.57
C HIS A 35 -3.05 1.24 15.40
N PRO A 36 -1.96 0.64 14.88
CA PRO A 36 -1.38 1.08 13.62
C PRO A 36 -2.37 0.79 12.46
N CYS A 37 -2.49 1.74 11.54
CA CYS A 37 -3.20 1.53 10.28
C CYS A 37 -2.30 0.74 9.31
N HIS A 38 -2.85 -0.26 8.63
CA HIS A 38 -2.10 -1.12 7.70
C HIS A 38 -2.40 -0.83 6.22
N ALA A 39 -3.06 0.28 5.91
CA ALA A 39 -3.31 0.65 4.52
C ALA A 39 -2.04 1.27 3.91
N PHE A 40 -1.40 0.53 3.00
CA PHE A 40 -0.31 0.85 2.07
C PHE A 40 0.70 1.98 2.42
N ALA A 41 1.97 1.56 2.37
CA ALA A 41 3.28 2.25 2.38
C ALA A 41 3.39 3.73 2.84
N ASP A 42 2.66 4.68 2.26
CA ASP A 42 2.85 6.12 2.56
C ASP A 42 2.17 6.59 3.84
N SER A 43 1.38 5.73 4.49
CA SER A 43 0.73 6.05 5.76
C SER A 43 1.53 5.61 6.99
N ALA A 44 2.87 5.55 6.91
CA ALA A 44 3.77 5.11 7.99
C ALA A 44 3.57 5.84 9.34
N SER A 45 2.78 6.91 9.40
CA SER A 45 2.41 7.64 10.62
C SER A 45 0.91 7.57 10.99
N CYS A 46 0.08 6.82 10.27
CA CYS A 46 -1.35 6.77 10.53
C CYS A 46 -1.68 5.80 11.66
N THR A 47 -2.06 6.34 12.81
CA THR A 47 -2.62 5.58 13.93
C THR A 47 -4.14 5.74 14.00
N ILE A 48 -4.80 4.67 14.43
CA ILE A 48 -6.24 4.60 14.67
C ILE A 48 -6.44 4.80 16.16
N PRO A 49 -7.02 5.93 16.62
CA PRO A 49 -7.19 6.19 18.04
C PRO A 49 -8.22 5.24 18.66
N ALA A 50 -8.20 5.10 19.98
CA ALA A 50 -9.22 4.35 20.70
C ALA A 50 -10.61 4.99 20.52
N GLY A 51 -11.64 4.16 20.32
CA GLY A 51 -13.01 4.60 20.06
C GLY A 51 -13.29 4.92 18.59
N ALA A 52 -12.29 4.89 17.71
CA ALA A 52 -12.50 5.08 16.28
C ALA A 52 -13.10 3.84 15.62
N ARG A 53 -13.82 4.07 14.52
CA ARG A 53 -14.32 3.00 13.65
C ARG A 53 -13.23 2.59 12.66
N ALA A 54 -12.99 1.30 12.51
CA ALA A 54 -11.98 0.74 11.63
C ALA A 54 -12.46 -0.58 10.98
N ARG A 55 -11.90 -0.91 9.82
CA ARG A 55 -12.01 -2.25 9.24
C ARG A 55 -10.96 -3.12 9.89
N HIS A 56 -11.38 -4.27 10.39
CA HIS A 56 -10.49 -5.29 10.92
C HIS A 56 -10.65 -6.56 10.10
N GLU A 57 -9.53 -7.05 9.60
CA GLU A 57 -9.46 -8.29 8.84
C GLU A 57 -8.53 -9.27 9.54
N ARG A 58 -8.95 -10.53 9.59
CA ARG A 58 -8.15 -11.65 10.08
C ARG A 58 -8.31 -12.82 9.13
N ALA A 59 -7.20 -13.46 8.78
CA ALA A 59 -7.17 -14.64 7.93
C ALA A 59 -6.03 -15.57 8.34
N ARG A 60 -6.14 -16.83 7.93
CA ARG A 60 -5.04 -17.79 7.99
C ARG A 60 -4.37 -17.80 6.62
N VAL A 61 -3.11 -17.40 6.59
CA VAL A 61 -2.31 -17.17 5.38
C VAL A 61 -1.48 -18.42 5.10
N ASP A 62 -1.58 -18.96 3.89
CA ASP A 62 -0.82 -20.11 3.38
C ASP A 62 -0.85 -21.32 4.32
N GLY A 63 -1.97 -21.49 5.04
CA GLY A 63 -2.15 -22.53 6.05
C GLY A 63 -1.22 -22.45 7.27
N SER A 64 -0.27 -21.51 7.32
CA SER A 64 0.89 -21.56 8.22
C SER A 64 0.82 -20.54 9.35
N PHE A 65 0.28 -19.33 9.12
CA PHE A 65 0.17 -18.31 10.16
C PHE A 65 -1.17 -17.56 10.14
N TRP A 66 -1.48 -16.90 11.26
CA TRP A 66 -2.64 -16.02 11.36
C TRP A 66 -2.20 -14.58 11.13
N GLY A 67 -2.69 -13.98 10.05
CA GLY A 67 -2.57 -12.55 9.80
C GLY A 67 -3.78 -11.80 10.35
N SER A 68 -3.55 -10.61 10.91
CA SER A 68 -4.63 -9.68 11.25
C SER A 68 -4.16 -8.24 11.18
N TYR A 69 -5.00 -7.35 10.69
CA TYR A 69 -4.68 -5.93 10.57
C TYR A 69 -5.91 -5.04 10.75
N TYR A 70 -5.65 -3.74 10.95
CA TYR A 70 -6.66 -2.70 11.05
C TYR A 70 -6.44 -1.65 9.95
N SER A 71 -7.52 -1.11 9.41
CA SER A 71 -7.50 -0.01 8.45
C SER A 71 -8.48 1.08 8.87
N CYS A 72 -8.01 2.32 8.89
CA CYS A 72 -8.84 3.48 9.20
C CYS A 72 -9.78 3.80 8.03
N LEU A 73 -10.94 4.41 8.31
CA LEU A 73 -11.88 4.83 7.27
C LEU A 73 -11.25 5.79 6.24
N PRO A 74 -10.46 6.81 6.63
CA PRO A 74 -9.83 7.71 5.66
C PRO A 74 -8.93 7.00 4.64
N CYS A 75 -8.14 6.01 5.06
CA CYS A 75 -7.31 5.25 4.14
C CYS A 75 -8.14 4.34 3.23
N LEU A 76 -9.16 3.67 3.77
CA LEU A 76 -10.10 2.91 2.94
C LEU A 76 -10.80 3.81 1.92
N ASP A 77 -11.12 5.04 2.32
CA ASP A 77 -11.78 5.98 1.45
C ASP A 77 -10.91 6.37 0.24
N ARG A 78 -9.59 6.52 0.46
CA ARG A 78 -8.60 6.74 -0.62
C ARG A 78 -8.46 5.52 -1.52
N THR A 79 -8.34 4.34 -0.92
CA THR A 79 -8.26 3.08 -1.67
C THR A 79 -9.48 2.88 -2.57
N ILE A 80 -10.69 3.13 -2.06
CA ILE A 80 -11.93 3.02 -2.85
C ILE A 80 -12.02 4.12 -3.92
N ALA A 81 -11.48 5.31 -3.63
CA ALA A 81 -11.44 6.38 -4.63
C ALA A 81 -10.47 6.08 -5.78
N GLY A 82 -9.52 5.15 -5.56
CA GLY A 82 -8.42 4.92 -6.50
C GLY A 82 -7.38 6.04 -6.44
N ASP A 83 -7.36 6.85 -5.37
CA ASP A 83 -6.38 7.92 -5.13
C ASP A 83 -5.05 7.31 -4.66
N PHE A 84 -4.52 6.39 -5.45
CA PHE A 84 -3.11 6.05 -5.41
C PHE A 84 -2.47 7.03 -6.37
N GLU A 85 -1.60 7.91 -5.86
CA GLU A 85 -0.67 8.58 -6.76
C GLU A 85 0.18 7.45 -7.34
N ASP A 86 -0.16 7.01 -8.56
CA ASP A 86 0.83 6.44 -9.44
C ASP A 86 1.98 7.45 -9.40
N GLU A 87 3.08 7.10 -8.76
CA GLU A 87 4.36 7.69 -9.14
C GLU A 87 4.50 7.35 -10.61
N ASP A 88 4.01 8.25 -11.47
CA ASP A 88 4.46 8.39 -12.85
C ASP A 88 5.96 8.13 -12.77
N GLU A 89 6.37 7.00 -13.37
CA GLU A 89 7.75 6.58 -13.49
C GLU A 89 8.46 7.72 -14.19
N GLY A 90 8.90 8.69 -13.38
CA GLY A 90 9.45 9.92 -13.86
C GLY A 90 10.65 9.51 -14.68
N ASP A 91 10.57 9.75 -15.99
CA ASP A 91 11.68 9.67 -16.91
C ASP A 91 12.90 10.26 -16.19
N ILE A 92 13.79 9.39 -15.70
CA ILE A 92 15.05 9.82 -15.11
C ILE A 92 15.82 10.40 -16.28
N GLU A 93 15.70 11.71 -16.49
CA GLU A 93 16.52 12.41 -17.47
C GLU A 93 17.97 12.06 -17.14
N PRO A 94 18.70 11.42 -18.07
CA PRO A 94 20.06 11.04 -17.82
C PRO A 94 20.86 12.29 -17.46
N SER A 95 21.47 12.30 -16.27
CA SER A 95 22.24 13.47 -15.86
C SER A 95 23.32 13.77 -16.90
N ALA A 96 23.56 15.05 -17.17
CA ALA A 96 24.59 15.50 -18.11
C ALA A 96 25.98 14.89 -17.79
N GLU A 97 26.19 14.47 -16.54
CA GLU A 97 27.41 13.79 -16.11
C GLU A 97 27.54 12.35 -16.69
N TYR A 98 26.43 11.61 -16.82
CA TYR A 98 26.41 10.30 -17.49
C TYR A 98 26.72 10.44 -18.99
N GLU A 99 26.12 11.42 -19.66
CA GLU A 99 26.38 11.66 -21.09
C GLU A 99 27.85 12.03 -21.33
N ALA A 100 28.43 12.87 -20.47
CA ALA A 100 29.82 13.27 -20.55
C ALA A 100 30.77 12.05 -20.37
N ARG A 101 30.48 11.16 -19.42
CA ARG A 101 31.26 9.93 -19.21
C ARG A 101 31.16 8.96 -20.37
N SER A 102 29.97 8.81 -20.97
CA SER A 102 29.77 7.93 -22.13
C SER A 102 30.57 8.43 -23.34
N ARG A 103 30.52 9.73 -23.63
CA ARG A 103 31.29 10.35 -24.73
C ARG A 103 32.80 10.29 -24.53
N LEU A 104 33.28 10.35 -23.28
CA LEU A 104 34.70 10.17 -22.96
C LEU A 104 35.16 8.71 -23.18
N SER A 105 34.31 7.73 -22.83
CA SER A 105 34.59 6.31 -23.05
C SER A 105 34.68 5.95 -24.55
N GLU A 106 33.84 6.55 -25.38
CA GLU A 106 33.85 6.31 -26.83
C GLU A 106 35.09 6.90 -27.50
N LYS A 107 35.54 8.10 -27.10
CA LYS A 107 36.76 8.71 -27.63
C LYS A 107 38.01 7.89 -27.33
N GLN A 108 38.07 7.26 -26.15
CA GLN A 108 39.20 6.40 -25.76
C GLN A 108 39.26 5.07 -26.56
N LYS A 109 38.14 4.60 -27.12
CA LYS A 109 38.11 3.39 -27.97
C LYS A 109 38.55 3.65 -29.41
N THR A 110 38.45 4.88 -29.89
CA THR A 110 38.83 5.26 -31.26
C THR A 110 40.30 5.65 -31.42
N GLU A 111 41.03 5.82 -30.31
CA GLU A 111 42.44 6.23 -30.29
C GLU A 111 43.41 5.09 -29.93
N SER A 112 42.97 3.83 -29.98
CA SER A 112 43.80 2.64 -29.70
C SER A 112 43.93 1.70 -30.89
#